data_AF-G4TE04-F1
#
_entry.id   AF-G4TE04-F1
#
_cell.length_a   1.000
_cell.length_b   1.000
_cell.length_c   1.000
_cell.angle_alpha   90.00
_cell.angle_beta   90.00
_cell.angle_gamma   90.00
#
_symmetry.space_group_name_H-M   'P 1'
#
loop_
_entity.id
_entity.type
_entity.pdbx_description
1 polymer ?
#
loop_
_entity_poly.entity_id
_entity_poly.type
_entity_poly.pdbx_seq_one_letter_code
_entity_poly.pdbx_strand_id
1 'polypeptide(L)'
;MTRGHTTSTIQEDLRHLMVNAAQMVAIVTTRMPTQLFPDHPFHGATVSSFASIALHPHPLVSFSLRLPSRLADAIRRHDDSEMTHPHLVINLLSSQQATAALQFSRPDLFPNPFWSLPMADQPIRLTKEGVPYLGGSLGSISCSVVRSLPLDFSTSSENRDDPLTLQEAKPGDNERYTSELFLARVVRMEKHDDEGEPSRRLPLVYHQKRFTTVK
;
A
#
# COMPACT_ATOMS: atom_id res chain seq x y z
N MET A 1 9.91 -9.03 -39.71
CA MET A 1 9.06 -7.85 -39.41
C MET A 1 8.46 -8.02 -38.03
N THR A 2 9.09 -7.48 -36.99
CA THR A 2 8.60 -7.51 -35.61
C THR A 2 7.57 -6.40 -35.43
N ARG A 3 6.30 -6.77 -35.25
CA ARG A 3 5.23 -5.84 -34.87
C ARG A 3 5.59 -5.19 -33.53
N GLY A 4 5.81 -3.87 -33.51
CA GLY A 4 5.89 -3.11 -32.27
C GLY A 4 4.57 -3.24 -31.52
N HIS A 5 4.62 -3.77 -30.31
CA HIS A 5 3.43 -3.85 -29.45
C HIS A 5 3.13 -2.44 -28.92
N THR A 6 1.87 -2.03 -28.91
CA THR A 6 1.48 -0.75 -28.31
C THR A 6 1.48 -0.90 -26.79
N THR A 7 1.76 0.17 -26.04
CA THR A 7 1.82 0.13 -24.56
C THR A 7 0.55 -0.47 -23.93
N SER A 8 -0.62 -0.18 -24.49
CA SER A 8 -1.89 -0.74 -24.03
C SER A 8 -1.97 -2.26 -24.20
N THR A 9 -1.43 -2.82 -25.28
CA THR A 9 -1.38 -4.28 -25.47
C THR A 9 -0.46 -4.96 -24.46
N ILE A 10 0.71 -4.36 -24.19
CA ILE A 10 1.66 -4.89 -23.20
C ILE A 10 1.07 -4.84 -21.78
N GLN A 11 0.39 -3.75 -21.43
CA GLN A 11 -0.29 -3.62 -20.13
C GLN A 11 -1.36 -4.69 -19.95
N GLU A 12 -2.13 -4.97 -20.99
CA GLU A 12 -3.18 -5.98 -20.95
C GLU A 12 -2.61 -7.39 -20.87
N ASP A 13 -1.59 -7.70 -21.67
CA ASP A 13 -0.88 -8.99 -21.62
C ASP A 13 -0.24 -9.23 -20.25
N LEU A 14 0.42 -8.21 -19.69
CA LEU A 14 0.97 -8.27 -18.34
C LEU A 14 -0.14 -8.47 -17.31
N ARG A 15 -1.28 -7.78 -17.44
CA ARG A 15 -2.44 -7.97 -16.55
C ARG A 15 -2.96 -9.42 -16.63
N HIS A 16 -3.04 -9.99 -17.82
CA HIS A 16 -3.45 -11.38 -18.02
C HIS A 16 -2.48 -12.38 -17.40
N LEU A 17 -1.18 -12.14 -17.55
CA LEU A 17 -0.14 -12.94 -16.91
C LEU A 17 -0.26 -12.86 -15.38
N MET A 18 -0.31 -11.63 -14.85
CA MET A 18 -0.29 -11.38 -13.41
C MET A 18 -1.58 -11.83 -12.70
N VAL A 19 -2.72 -11.94 -13.39
CA VAL A 19 -3.95 -12.51 -12.82
C VAL A 19 -3.76 -13.97 -12.36
N ASN A 20 -2.82 -14.70 -12.99
CA ASN A 20 -2.49 -16.09 -12.63
C ASN A 20 -1.31 -16.18 -11.66
N ALA A 21 -0.67 -15.07 -11.32
CA ALA A 21 0.35 -15.03 -10.29
C ALA A 21 -0.33 -14.83 -8.92
N ALA A 22 -0.03 -15.70 -7.96
CA ALA A 22 -0.47 -15.53 -6.59
C ALA A 22 0.26 -14.35 -5.94
N GLN A 23 -0.48 -13.32 -5.51
CA GLN A 23 0.06 -12.15 -4.84
C GLN A 23 -0.34 -12.12 -3.37
N MET A 24 0.59 -11.76 -2.50
CA MET A 24 0.28 -11.50 -1.11
C MET A 24 -0.62 -10.27 -0.99
N VAL A 25 -1.58 -10.31 -0.07
CA VAL A 25 -2.45 -9.18 0.22
C VAL A 25 -1.99 -8.51 1.50
N ALA A 26 -1.78 -7.20 1.42
CA ALA A 26 -1.46 -6.38 2.58
C ALA A 26 -2.42 -5.18 2.68
N ILE A 27 -2.62 -4.68 3.89
CA ILE A 27 -3.22 -3.37 4.12
C ILE A 27 -2.13 -2.46 4.67
N VAL A 28 -1.87 -1.37 3.94
CA VAL A 28 -1.02 -0.28 4.41
C VAL A 28 -1.88 0.69 5.18
N THR A 29 -1.48 1.02 6.40
CA THR A 29 -2.18 1.96 7.29
C THR A 29 -1.24 3.09 7.72
N THR A 30 -1.81 4.27 7.90
CA THR A 30 -1.10 5.47 8.35
C THR A 30 -2.02 6.36 9.17
N ARG A 31 -1.43 7.36 9.82
CA ARG A 31 -2.17 8.48 10.41
C ARG A 31 -2.43 9.54 9.35
N MET A 32 -3.61 10.15 9.40
CA MET A 32 -3.91 11.35 8.63
C MET A 32 -3.49 12.59 9.42
N PRO A 33 -3.05 13.67 8.76
CA PRO A 33 -2.83 14.95 9.42
C PRO A 33 -4.13 15.44 10.08
N THR A 34 -4.14 15.47 11.41
CA THR A 34 -5.35 15.78 12.21
C THR A 34 -5.95 17.14 11.89
N GLN A 35 -5.13 18.11 11.44
CA GLN A 35 -5.57 19.44 11.04
C GLN A 35 -6.50 19.43 9.81
N LEU A 36 -6.39 18.42 8.94
CA LEU A 36 -7.15 18.33 7.70
C LEU A 36 -8.31 17.33 7.78
N PHE A 37 -8.20 16.34 8.66
CA PHE A 37 -9.18 15.26 8.79
C PHE A 37 -9.43 14.93 10.27
N PRO A 38 -10.07 15.84 11.03
CA PRO A 38 -10.28 15.65 12.47
C PRO A 38 -11.14 14.41 12.80
N ASP A 39 -12.15 14.14 11.98
CA ASP A 39 -13.08 13.01 12.18
C ASP A 39 -12.53 11.68 11.63
N HIS A 40 -11.45 11.74 10.85
CA HIS A 40 -10.85 10.59 10.17
C HIS A 40 -9.33 10.57 10.39
N PRO A 41 -8.88 10.33 11.64
CA PRO A 41 -7.46 10.38 12.02
C PRO A 41 -6.61 9.30 11.37
N PHE A 42 -7.23 8.31 10.73
CA PHE A 42 -6.56 7.13 10.18
C PHE A 42 -6.98 6.90 8.74
N HIS A 43 -6.03 6.40 7.95
CA HIS A 43 -6.29 5.97 6.60
C HIS A 43 -5.51 4.70 6.27
N GLY A 44 -6.04 3.93 5.34
CA GLY A 44 -5.34 2.75 4.84
C GLY A 44 -5.91 2.30 3.51
N ALA A 45 -5.16 1.46 2.83
CA ALA A 45 -5.56 0.88 1.56
C ALA A 45 -5.01 -0.53 1.41
N THR A 46 -5.79 -1.38 0.76
CA THR A 46 -5.35 -2.72 0.34
C THR A 46 -4.38 -2.61 -0.84
N VAL A 47 -3.25 -3.31 -0.74
CA VAL A 47 -2.25 -3.42 -1.80
C VAL A 47 -1.90 -4.89 -2.04
N SER A 48 -1.73 -5.26 -3.31
CA SER A 48 -1.18 -6.56 -3.72
C SER A 48 0.23 -6.45 -4.29
N SER A 49 0.80 -5.23 -4.29
CA SER A 49 2.14 -4.88 -4.78
C SER A 49 3.23 -4.97 -3.70
N PHE A 50 2.92 -5.54 -2.53
CA PHE A 50 3.89 -5.70 -1.45
C PHE A 50 5.02 -6.65 -1.86
N ALA A 51 6.26 -6.25 -1.62
CA ALA A 51 7.44 -7.08 -1.78
C ALA A 51 8.49 -6.79 -0.71
N SER A 52 9.17 -7.85 -0.24
CA SER A 52 10.42 -7.72 0.51
C SER A 52 11.56 -7.47 -0.46
N ILE A 53 12.39 -6.46 -0.20
CA ILE A 53 13.46 -6.01 -1.10
C ILE A 53 14.83 -6.43 -0.61
N ALA A 54 15.12 -6.24 0.67
CA ALA A 54 16.41 -6.59 1.26
C ALA A 54 16.25 -6.93 2.74
N LEU A 55 17.17 -7.74 3.27
CA LEU A 55 17.31 -8.00 4.71
C LEU A 55 18.54 -7.31 5.31
N HIS A 56 19.60 -7.12 4.51
CA HIS A 56 20.87 -6.50 4.92
C HIS A 56 21.24 -5.36 3.95
N PRO A 57 21.84 -4.25 4.43
CA PRO A 57 22.20 -3.95 5.82
C PRO A 57 21.00 -3.58 6.71
N HIS A 58 19.87 -3.21 6.11
CA HIS A 58 18.61 -2.94 6.80
C HIS A 58 17.46 -3.62 6.04
N PRO A 59 16.44 -4.12 6.75
CA PRO A 59 15.26 -4.69 6.13
C PRO A 59 14.46 -3.63 5.37
N LEU A 60 14.24 -3.87 4.07
CA LEU A 60 13.52 -2.99 3.16
C LEU A 60 12.34 -3.72 2.53
N VAL A 61 11.23 -3.01 2.39
CA VAL A 61 10.02 -3.47 1.72
C VAL A 61 9.55 -2.41 0.74
N SER A 62 8.76 -2.81 -0.25
CA SER A 62 8.15 -1.89 -1.20
C SER A 62 6.69 -2.19 -1.46
N PHE A 63 5.96 -1.16 -1.86
CA PHE A 63 4.61 -1.26 -2.39
C PHE A 63 4.33 -0.07 -3.31
N SER A 64 3.36 -0.22 -4.20
CA SER A 64 2.95 0.85 -5.12
C SER A 64 1.50 1.25 -4.89
N LEU A 65 1.23 2.56 -4.99
CA LEU A 65 -0.11 3.14 -4.91
C LEU A 65 -0.47 3.81 -6.24
N ARG A 66 -1.72 3.65 -6.68
CA ARG A 66 -2.28 4.42 -7.81
C ARG A 66 -2.58 5.84 -7.35
N LEU A 67 -2.32 6.84 -8.20
CA LEU A 67 -2.66 8.24 -7.94
C LEU A 67 -3.91 8.67 -8.75
N PRO A 68 -4.73 9.59 -8.20
CA PRO A 68 -4.59 10.25 -6.90
C PRO A 68 -4.85 9.31 -5.71
N SER A 69 -4.16 9.52 -4.58
CA SER A 69 -4.32 8.70 -3.36
C SER A 69 -4.08 9.50 -2.09
N ARG A 70 -5.10 9.53 -1.22
CA ARG A 70 -5.01 10.13 0.13
C ARG A 70 -3.94 9.46 0.99
N LEU A 71 -3.75 8.15 0.82
CA LEU A 71 -2.71 7.39 1.52
C LEU A 71 -1.32 7.84 1.09
N ALA A 72 -1.11 8.01 -0.22
CA ALA A 72 0.15 8.49 -0.76
C ALA A 72 0.46 9.92 -0.25
N ASP A 73 -0.55 10.79 -0.23
CA ASP A 73 -0.41 12.16 0.30
C ASP A 73 -0.09 12.19 1.80
N ALA A 74 -0.71 11.31 2.59
CA ALA A 74 -0.46 11.23 4.03
C ALA A 74 0.96 10.72 4.33
N ILE A 75 1.41 9.69 3.62
CA ILE A 75 2.75 9.11 3.78
C ILE A 75 3.84 10.12 3.41
N ARG A 76 3.68 10.87 2.31
CA ARG A 76 4.65 11.90 1.88
C ARG A 76 4.85 13.04 2.88
N ARG A 77 3.84 13.35 3.68
CA ARG A 77 3.87 14.49 4.61
C ARG A 77 4.58 14.17 5.92
N HIS A 78 4.87 12.91 6.19
CA HIS A 78 5.68 12.55 7.34
C HIS A 78 7.12 12.99 7.04
N ASP A 79 7.49 14.10 7.67
CA ASP A 79 8.72 14.86 7.45
C ASP A 79 9.99 14.00 7.64
N ASP A 80 10.98 14.22 6.78
CA ASP A 80 12.25 13.49 6.72
C ASP A 80 13.13 13.68 7.98
N SER A 81 12.73 14.57 8.90
CA SER A 81 13.54 14.99 10.04
C SER A 81 13.81 13.89 11.06
N GLU A 82 13.02 12.81 11.08
CA GLU A 82 13.25 11.63 11.92
C GLU A 82 12.87 10.34 11.18
N MET A 83 13.64 9.94 10.15
CA MET A 83 13.51 8.62 9.47
C MET A 83 13.49 7.41 10.43
N THR A 84 13.83 7.62 11.70
CA THR A 84 13.85 6.69 12.84
C THR A 84 12.45 6.25 13.29
N HIS A 85 11.43 7.11 13.16
CA HIS A 85 10.09 6.83 13.67
C HIS A 85 9.19 6.24 12.58
N PRO A 86 8.53 5.09 12.83
CA PRO A 86 7.62 4.52 11.86
C PRO A 86 6.34 5.36 11.81
N HIS A 87 5.95 5.73 10.59
CA HIS A 87 4.75 6.51 10.32
C HIS A 87 3.70 5.72 9.54
N LEU A 88 4.02 4.50 9.10
CA LEU A 88 3.07 3.59 8.48
C LEU A 88 3.24 2.17 9.01
N VAL A 89 2.18 1.38 8.92
CA VAL A 89 2.22 -0.06 9.20
C VAL A 89 1.75 -0.83 7.97
N ILE A 90 2.47 -1.88 7.62
CA ILE A 90 2.07 -2.85 6.59
C ILE A 90 1.54 -4.10 7.31
N ASN A 91 0.27 -4.39 7.13
CA ASN A 91 -0.40 -5.55 7.73
C ASN A 91 -0.51 -6.65 6.67
N LEU A 92 0.30 -7.70 6.80
CA LEU A 92 0.22 -8.89 5.94
C LEU A 92 -0.97 -9.71 6.38
N LEU A 93 -1.96 -9.86 5.49
CA LEU A 93 -3.25 -10.38 5.89
C LEU A 93 -3.25 -11.91 6.01
N SER A 94 -4.01 -12.42 6.97
CA SER A 94 -4.34 -13.85 7.07
C SER A 94 -5.59 -14.18 6.25
N SER A 95 -5.79 -15.45 5.93
CA SER A 95 -6.91 -15.94 5.13
C SER A 95 -8.30 -15.58 5.69
N GLN A 96 -8.38 -15.24 6.98
CA GLN A 96 -9.62 -14.81 7.65
C GLN A 96 -9.98 -13.34 7.40
N GLN A 97 -9.06 -12.55 6.82
CA GLN A 97 -9.18 -11.09 6.67
C GLN A 97 -9.63 -10.65 5.26
N ALA A 98 -10.23 -11.53 4.47
CA ALA A 98 -10.71 -11.21 3.12
C ALA A 98 -11.71 -10.03 3.12
N THR A 99 -12.58 -9.95 4.13
CA THR A 99 -13.53 -8.85 4.30
C THR A 99 -12.81 -7.51 4.52
N ALA A 100 -11.77 -7.49 5.35
CA ALA A 100 -10.97 -6.29 5.58
C ALA A 100 -10.25 -5.86 4.28
N ALA A 101 -9.64 -6.81 3.58
CA ALA A 101 -9.01 -6.55 2.28
C ALA A 101 -9.98 -5.92 1.28
N LEU A 102 -11.24 -6.39 1.24
CA LEU A 102 -12.26 -5.81 0.37
C LEU A 102 -12.62 -4.38 0.80
N GLN A 103 -12.91 -4.16 2.09
CA GLN A 103 -13.30 -2.84 2.60
C GLN A 103 -12.23 -1.78 2.33
N PHE A 104 -10.96 -2.10 2.60
CA PHE A 104 -9.83 -1.20 2.37
C PHE A 104 -9.45 -1.04 0.87
N SER A 105 -10.06 -1.81 -0.04
CA SER A 105 -9.86 -1.68 -1.50
C SER A 105 -10.94 -0.85 -2.20
N ARG A 106 -12.05 -0.57 -1.53
CA ARG A 106 -13.26 0.05 -2.12
C ARG A 106 -13.65 1.31 -1.34
N PRO A 107 -12.89 2.41 -1.47
CA PRO A 107 -13.20 3.67 -0.77
C PRO A 107 -14.55 4.27 -1.19
N ASP A 108 -15.07 3.89 -2.36
CA ASP A 108 -16.39 4.25 -2.87
C ASP A 108 -17.54 3.61 -2.07
N LEU A 109 -17.34 2.39 -1.57
CA LEU A 109 -18.34 1.65 -0.78
C LEU A 109 -18.09 1.76 0.73
N PHE A 110 -16.82 1.85 1.12
CA PHE A 110 -16.38 1.88 2.51
C PHE A 110 -15.47 3.09 2.73
N PRO A 111 -16.03 4.31 2.86
CA PRO A 111 -15.24 5.51 3.06
C PRO A 111 -14.47 5.50 4.39
N ASN A 112 -14.99 4.77 5.39
CA ASN A 112 -14.47 4.69 6.76
C ASN A 112 -14.24 3.24 7.21
N PRO A 113 -13.30 2.50 6.58
CA PRO A 113 -13.19 1.05 6.78
C PRO A 113 -12.79 0.67 8.21
N PHE A 114 -12.08 1.53 8.94
CA PHE A 114 -11.72 1.29 10.34
C PHE A 114 -12.92 1.22 11.29
N TRP A 115 -14.05 1.86 10.96
CA TRP A 115 -15.26 1.84 11.80
C TRP A 115 -16.25 0.75 11.39
N SER A 116 -16.14 0.23 10.16
CA SER A 116 -17.02 -0.81 9.63
C SER A 116 -16.51 -2.24 9.88
N LEU A 117 -15.30 -2.40 10.43
CA LEU A 117 -14.76 -3.71 10.73
C LEU A 117 -15.39 -4.30 12.00
N PRO A 118 -15.69 -5.62 12.01
CA PRO A 118 -16.14 -6.30 13.22
C PRO A 118 -15.03 -6.28 14.27
N MET A 119 -15.22 -5.52 15.35
CA MET A 119 -14.22 -5.34 16.42
C MET A 119 -13.84 -6.65 17.13
N ALA A 120 -14.73 -7.66 17.12
CA ALA A 120 -14.54 -8.92 17.82
C ALA A 120 -13.47 -9.82 17.16
N ASP A 121 -13.45 -9.90 15.83
CA ASP A 121 -12.54 -10.81 15.10
C ASP A 121 -11.29 -10.09 14.57
N GLN A 122 -11.34 -8.77 14.47
CA GLN A 122 -10.33 -7.94 13.80
C GLN A 122 -10.01 -6.68 14.61
N PRO A 123 -9.41 -6.82 15.80
CA PRO A 123 -9.18 -5.67 16.67
C PRO A 123 -8.16 -4.73 16.03
N ILE A 124 -8.56 -3.48 15.83
CA ILE A 124 -7.63 -2.41 15.44
C ILE A 124 -6.88 -1.98 16.69
N ARG A 125 -5.54 -2.03 16.61
CA ARG A 125 -4.63 -1.64 17.68
C ARG A 125 -3.78 -0.47 17.21
N LEU A 126 -3.15 0.24 18.14
CA LEU A 126 -2.28 1.37 17.83
C LEU A 126 -0.84 1.03 18.22
N THR A 127 0.11 1.43 17.37
CA THR A 127 1.53 1.40 17.71
C THR A 127 1.87 2.44 18.78
N LYS A 128 3.13 2.43 19.25
CA LYS A 128 3.65 3.46 20.17
C LYS A 128 3.51 4.88 19.61
N GLU A 129 3.57 5.03 18.29
CA GLU A 129 3.43 6.30 17.57
C GLU A 129 1.97 6.59 17.18
N GLY A 130 1.03 5.75 17.61
CA GLY A 130 -0.41 5.91 17.33
C GLY A 130 -0.81 5.55 15.90
N VAL A 131 -0.01 4.76 15.17
CA VAL A 131 -0.36 4.28 13.82
C VAL A 131 -1.21 3.01 13.97
N PRO A 132 -2.33 2.87 13.25
CA PRO A 132 -3.19 1.71 13.43
C PRO A 132 -2.60 0.46 12.76
N TYR A 133 -2.78 -0.69 13.39
CA TYR A 133 -2.46 -2.00 12.83
C TYR A 133 -3.58 -2.99 13.14
N LEU A 134 -3.75 -4.00 12.28
CA LEU A 134 -4.87 -4.93 12.32
C LEU A 134 -4.47 -6.19 13.07
N GLY A 135 -5.17 -6.52 14.16
CA GLY A 135 -5.05 -7.82 14.83
C GLY A 135 -5.55 -8.97 13.94
N GLY A 136 -5.09 -10.18 14.21
CA GLY A 136 -5.44 -11.36 13.40
C GLY A 136 -4.71 -11.45 12.05
N SER A 137 -3.84 -10.48 11.73
CA SER A 137 -2.94 -10.52 10.60
C SER A 137 -1.86 -11.60 10.75
N LEU A 138 -1.28 -12.01 9.61
CA LEU A 138 -0.11 -12.89 9.59
C LEU A 138 1.11 -12.20 10.22
N GLY A 139 1.22 -10.89 10.00
CA GLY A 139 2.21 -10.05 10.66
C GLY A 139 1.95 -8.57 10.36
N SER A 140 2.36 -7.71 11.27
CA SER A 140 2.24 -6.25 11.13
C SER A 140 3.63 -5.62 11.24
N ILE A 141 3.99 -4.80 10.25
CA ILE A 141 5.35 -4.32 10.04
C ILE A 141 5.34 -2.79 10.11
N SER A 142 5.91 -2.25 11.18
CA SER A 142 6.06 -0.80 11.34
C SER A 142 7.23 -0.30 10.51
N CYS A 143 6.95 0.64 9.61
CA CYS A 143 7.90 1.10 8.61
C CYS A 143 8.01 2.63 8.58
N SER A 144 9.15 3.10 8.07
CA SER A 144 9.39 4.48 7.69
C SER A 144 9.77 4.53 6.22
N VAL A 145 9.09 5.36 5.42
CA VAL A 145 9.46 5.56 4.02
C VAL A 145 10.85 6.17 3.91
N VAL A 146 11.67 5.56 3.07
CA VAL A 146 13.01 6.04 2.72
C VAL A 146 12.95 6.86 1.44
N ARG A 147 12.12 6.43 0.50
CA ARG A 147 11.99 7.07 -0.82
C ARG A 147 10.65 6.74 -1.47
N SER A 148 10.14 7.66 -2.26
CA SER A 148 9.11 7.38 -3.25
C SER A 148 9.59 7.67 -4.69
N LEU A 149 9.04 6.97 -5.66
CA LEU A 149 9.39 7.09 -7.07
C LEU A 149 8.11 7.08 -7.92
N PRO A 150 7.79 8.19 -8.62
CA PRO A 150 6.73 8.20 -9.63
C PRO A 150 7.07 7.22 -10.75
N LEU A 151 6.09 6.43 -11.18
CA LEU A 151 6.23 5.40 -12.22
C LEU A 151 5.71 5.85 -13.59
N ASP A 152 5.34 7.13 -13.74
CA ASP A 152 5.13 7.73 -15.06
C ASP A 152 6.50 8.02 -15.70
N PHE A 153 7.08 7.00 -16.32
CA PHE A 153 8.31 7.13 -17.10
C PHE A 153 8.02 7.52 -18.54
N SER A 154 7.08 8.44 -18.80
CA SER A 154 6.95 9.04 -20.13
C SER A 154 8.24 9.80 -20.45
N THR A 155 9.16 9.08 -21.11
CA THR A 155 10.41 9.50 -21.74
C THR A 155 10.80 10.94 -21.44
N SER A 156 11.37 11.18 -20.25
CA SER A 156 12.14 12.38 -19.96
C SER A 156 13.52 12.26 -20.63
N SER A 157 13.51 12.36 -21.96
CA SER A 157 14.63 12.55 -22.87
C SER A 157 13.93 13.09 -24.12
N GLU A 158 13.91 14.39 -24.41
CA GLU A 158 15.04 15.28 -24.71
C GLU A 158 14.75 16.72 -24.22
N ASN A 159 15.78 17.52 -23.97
CA ASN A 159 15.78 18.91 -23.46
C ASN A 159 15.66 19.11 -21.95
N ARG A 160 16.73 18.73 -21.24
CA ARG A 160 17.15 19.48 -20.04
C ARG A 160 17.85 20.75 -20.52
N ASP A 161 17.12 21.86 -20.56
CA ASP A 161 17.66 23.24 -20.44
C ASP A 161 16.52 24.29 -20.32
N ASP A 162 15.52 24.06 -19.45
CA ASP A 162 14.63 25.17 -19.04
C ASP A 162 14.06 24.97 -17.62
N PRO A 163 14.40 25.82 -16.64
CA PRO A 163 14.03 25.61 -15.23
C PRO A 163 12.68 26.23 -14.84
N LEU A 164 11.73 26.43 -15.75
CA LEU A 164 10.43 27.03 -15.42
C LEU A 164 9.29 26.50 -16.31
N THR A 165 8.71 25.36 -15.97
CA THR A 165 7.29 25.08 -16.32
C THR A 165 6.71 23.96 -15.47
N LEU A 166 6.27 24.30 -14.25
CA LEU A 166 5.15 23.59 -13.63
C LEU A 166 3.90 24.02 -14.40
N GLN A 167 3.66 23.40 -15.56
CA GLN A 167 2.43 23.62 -16.29
C GLN A 167 1.34 22.78 -15.63
N GLU A 168 0.46 23.48 -14.92
CA GLU A 168 -0.80 22.97 -14.40
C GLU A 168 -1.54 22.22 -15.52
N ALA A 169 -1.76 20.92 -15.32
CA ALA A 169 -2.55 20.12 -16.24
C ALA A 169 -3.98 20.68 -16.30
N LYS A 170 -4.44 21.01 -17.51
CA LYS A 170 -5.82 21.45 -17.76
C LYS A 170 -6.82 20.37 -17.30
N PRO A 171 -7.93 20.74 -16.65
CA PRO A 171 -8.98 19.79 -16.28
C PRO A 171 -9.78 19.44 -17.53
N GLY A 172 -9.59 18.22 -18.06
CA GLY A 172 -10.35 17.74 -19.22
C GLY A 172 -9.72 16.62 -20.04
N ASP A 173 -8.42 16.34 -19.88
CA ASP A 173 -7.79 15.17 -20.49
C ASP A 173 -7.90 13.96 -19.56
N ASN A 174 -8.39 12.84 -20.09
CA ASN A 174 -8.52 11.52 -19.45
C ASN A 174 -7.65 11.35 -18.20
N GLU A 175 -8.28 11.19 -17.02
CA GLU A 175 -7.60 11.03 -15.72
C GLU A 175 -6.40 10.10 -15.86
N ARG A 176 -5.21 10.71 -15.96
CA ARG A 176 -3.98 9.96 -16.20
C ARG A 176 -3.59 9.30 -14.89
N TYR A 177 -4.15 8.12 -14.65
CA TYR A 177 -3.80 7.31 -13.50
C TYR A 177 -2.34 6.90 -13.61
N THR A 178 -1.49 7.52 -12.81
CA THR A 178 -0.12 7.06 -12.60
C THR A 178 -0.04 6.21 -11.34
N SER A 179 1.12 5.60 -11.11
CA SER A 179 1.44 4.90 -9.87
C SER A 179 2.73 5.45 -9.29
N GLU A 180 2.86 5.32 -7.98
CA GLU A 180 4.07 5.71 -7.26
C GLU A 180 4.53 4.54 -6.41
N LEU A 181 5.81 4.21 -6.53
CA LEU A 181 6.48 3.17 -5.75
C LEU A 181 7.01 3.79 -4.47
N PHE A 182 6.71 3.16 -3.34
CA PHE A 182 7.26 3.51 -2.03
C PHE A 182 8.25 2.44 -1.60
N LEU A 183 9.46 2.86 -1.22
CA LEU A 183 10.47 2.03 -0.57
C LEU A 183 10.50 2.42 0.91
N ALA A 184 10.23 1.45 1.78
CA ALA A 184 10.15 1.68 3.21
C ALA A 184 11.13 0.78 3.97
N ARG A 185 11.76 1.35 4.98
CA ARG A 185 12.60 0.63 5.94
C ARG A 185 11.72 0.07 7.03
N VAL A 186 11.89 -1.22 7.31
CA VAL A 186 11.26 -1.88 8.45
C VAL A 186 11.96 -1.41 9.72
N VAL A 187 11.20 -0.81 10.64
CA VAL A 187 11.69 -0.36 11.94
C VAL A 187 11.50 -1.47 12.98
N ARG A 188 10.32 -2.13 12.98
CA ARG A 188 10.03 -3.24 13.88
C ARG A 188 8.82 -4.06 13.41
N MET A 189 8.68 -5.25 14.00
CA MET A 189 7.48 -6.07 13.91
C MET A 189 6.58 -5.76 15.10
N GLU A 190 5.28 -5.56 14.87
CA GLU A 190 4.31 -5.42 15.95
C GLU A 190 3.92 -6.80 16.49
N LYS A 191 3.81 -6.90 17.81
CA LYS A 191 3.39 -8.13 18.47
C LYS A 191 1.86 -8.24 18.46
N HIS A 192 1.38 -9.45 18.19
CA HIS A 192 -0.01 -9.81 18.32
C HIS A 192 -0.15 -10.60 19.63
N ASP A 193 -0.97 -10.14 20.57
CA ASP A 193 -1.17 -10.78 21.89
C ASP A 193 -2.06 -12.04 21.80
N ASP A 194 -2.05 -12.73 20.66
CA ASP A 194 -2.87 -13.92 20.49
C ASP A 194 -2.26 -15.07 21.31
N GLU A 195 -2.86 -15.36 22.47
CA GLU A 195 -2.56 -16.54 23.29
C GLU A 195 -2.96 -17.87 22.62
N GLY A 196 -3.56 -17.82 21.42
CA GLY A 196 -3.80 -18.98 20.57
C GLY A 196 -2.61 -19.22 19.64
N GLU A 197 -2.10 -20.46 19.58
CA GLU A 197 -0.86 -20.82 18.90
C GLU A 197 -0.57 -20.00 17.62
N PRO A 198 0.58 -19.32 17.52
CA PRO A 198 1.02 -18.61 16.30
C PRO A 198 1.26 -19.54 15.08
N SER A 199 0.86 -20.81 15.16
CA SER A 199 1.26 -21.91 14.29
C SER A 199 0.29 -22.26 13.15
N ARG A 200 -0.83 -21.55 12.93
CA ARG A 200 -1.85 -21.98 11.92
C ARG A 200 -2.52 -20.91 11.07
N ARG A 201 -2.04 -19.65 11.07
CA ARG A 201 -2.60 -18.64 10.16
C ARG A 201 -2.04 -18.82 8.76
N LEU A 202 -2.92 -19.12 7.81
CA LEU A 202 -2.56 -19.15 6.41
C LEU A 202 -2.62 -17.74 5.83
N PRO A 203 -1.75 -17.39 4.85
CA PRO A 203 -1.73 -16.06 4.25
C PRO A 203 -2.96 -15.83 3.36
N LEU A 204 -3.44 -14.59 3.33
CA LEU A 204 -4.38 -14.15 2.32
C LEU A 204 -3.64 -13.89 1.01
N VAL A 205 -4.12 -14.54 -0.05
CA VAL A 205 -3.55 -14.43 -1.39
C VAL A 205 -4.63 -13.90 -2.35
N TYR A 206 -4.25 -12.98 -3.22
CA TYR A 206 -5.06 -12.59 -4.36
C TYR A 206 -4.60 -13.38 -5.59
N HIS A 207 -5.49 -14.18 -6.14
CA HIS A 207 -5.23 -15.04 -7.30
C HIS A 207 -6.50 -15.20 -8.13
N GLN A 208 -6.39 -15.13 -9.46
CA GLN A 208 -7.54 -15.25 -10.37
C GLN A 208 -8.70 -14.30 -10.02
N LYS A 209 -8.35 -13.06 -9.67
CA LYS A 209 -9.28 -12.00 -9.27
C LYS A 209 -10.10 -12.30 -8.00
N ARG A 210 -9.64 -13.22 -7.15
CA ARG A 210 -10.34 -13.65 -5.92
C ARG A 210 -9.36 -13.73 -4.75
N PHE A 211 -9.89 -13.55 -3.54
CA PHE A 211 -9.16 -13.84 -2.31
C PHE A 211 -9.19 -15.35 -2.05
N THR A 212 -8.02 -15.92 -1.76
CA THR A 212 -7.81 -17.35 -1.47
C THR A 212 -6.69 -17.50 -0.44
N THR A 213 -6.30 -18.74 -0.18
CA THR A 213 -5.18 -19.10 0.70
C THR A 213 -4.33 -20.18 0.05
N VAL A 214 -3.05 -20.26 0.43
CA VAL A 214 -2.21 -21.43 0.17
C VAL A 214 -2.26 -22.38 1.36
N LYS A 215 -2.21 -23.70 1.10
CA LYS A 215 -2.15 -24.77 2.09
C LYS A 215 -0.83 -25.51 1.95
#